data_AF-A0A6N6K578-F1
#
_entry.id   AF-A0A6N6K578-F1
#
_cell.length_a   1.000
_cell.length_b   1.000
_cell.length_c   1.000
_cell.angle_alpha   90.00
_cell.angle_beta   90.00
_cell.angle_gamma   90.00
#
_symmetry.space_group_name_H-M   'P 1'
#
loop_
_entity.id
_entity.type
_entity.pdbx_description
1 polymer ?
#
loop_
_entity_poly.entity_id
_entity_poly.type
_entity_poly.pdbx_seq_one_letter_code
_entity_poly.pdbx_strand_id
1 'polypeptide(L)'
;MKLSKTQVNVTQLAALVGMNRNLVARRLRDMELAGGNGENLKLYELGPALQALLTPSMKENGEMSPQDRKAWYQSENERLKFEAASRELIPVEEVAREYASLAKAVVMVLETLPDILERDCALPPKAVQLVQDKIDDLRDEMARKIQGNDCWRNDNSV
;
A
#
# COMPACT_ATOMS: atom_id res chain seq x y z
N MET A 1 -22.99 15.08 46.55
CA MET A 1 -24.04 15.48 45.60
C MET A 1 -24.45 14.23 44.80
N LYS A 2 -25.66 13.70 44.98
CA LYS A 2 -26.10 12.41 44.38
C LYS A 2 -26.46 12.60 42.90
N LEU A 3 -25.44 12.77 42.04
CA LEU A 3 -25.62 12.76 40.58
C LEU A 3 -26.10 11.39 40.05
N SER A 4 -26.05 10.35 40.86
CA SER A 4 -26.38 8.96 40.52
C SER A 4 -27.88 8.62 40.47
N LYS A 5 -28.78 9.56 40.74
CA LYS A 5 -30.25 9.36 40.69
C LYS A 5 -30.97 10.32 39.75
N THR A 6 -30.23 11.03 38.90
CA THR A 6 -30.82 11.98 37.96
C THR A 6 -31.16 11.24 36.67
N GLN A 7 -32.45 11.16 36.36
CA GLN A 7 -32.95 10.50 35.16
C GLN A 7 -33.02 11.49 34.00
N VAL A 8 -32.46 11.11 32.86
CA VAL A 8 -32.43 11.92 31.63
C VAL A 8 -32.89 11.12 30.43
N ASN A 9 -33.57 11.79 29.51
CA ASN A 9 -33.90 11.19 28.21
C ASN A 9 -32.77 11.42 27.18
N VAL A 10 -32.84 10.70 26.06
CA VAL A 10 -31.82 10.76 24.99
C VAL A 10 -31.61 12.18 24.45
N THR A 11 -32.68 12.97 24.31
CA THR A 11 -32.60 14.35 23.78
C THR A 11 -31.92 15.29 24.77
N GLN A 12 -32.25 15.17 26.06
CA GLN A 12 -31.62 15.94 27.14
C GLN A 12 -30.14 15.60 27.27
N LEU A 13 -29.80 14.31 27.19
CA LEU A 13 -28.41 13.87 27.26
C LEU A 13 -27.61 14.31 26.02
N ALA A 14 -28.21 14.25 24.83
CA ALA A 14 -27.58 14.76 23.60
C ALA A 14 -27.29 16.26 23.68
N ALA A 15 -28.22 17.05 24.21
CA ALA A 15 -28.02 18.48 24.44
C ALA A 15 -26.94 18.75 25.50
N LEU A 16 -26.90 17.95 26.57
CA LEU A 16 -25.93 18.09 27.66
C LEU A 16 -24.49 17.78 27.22
N VAL A 17 -24.29 16.76 26.39
CA VAL A 17 -22.96 16.31 25.93
C VAL A 17 -22.57 16.95 24.58
N GLY A 18 -23.48 17.65 23.91
CA GLY A 18 -23.23 18.24 22.59
C GLY A 18 -23.06 17.21 21.46
N MET A 19 -23.59 15.99 21.63
CA MET A 19 -23.48 14.89 20.67
C MET A 19 -24.74 14.72 19.83
N ASN A 20 -24.59 14.12 18.64
CA ASN A 20 -25.74 13.78 17.81
C ASN A 20 -26.69 12.80 18.54
N ARG A 21 -27.99 13.12 18.59
CA ARG A 21 -29.02 12.31 19.26
C ARG A 21 -29.02 10.85 18.81
N ASN A 22 -28.78 10.57 17.53
CA ASN A 22 -28.74 9.20 17.00
C ASN A 22 -27.51 8.43 17.48
N LEU A 23 -26.36 9.11 17.65
CA LEU A 23 -25.15 8.53 18.22
C LEU A 23 -25.38 8.16 19.70
N VAL A 24 -25.98 9.07 20.46
CA VAL A 24 -26.34 8.85 21.86
C VAL A 24 -27.32 7.68 21.99
N ALA A 25 -28.39 7.66 21.18
CA ALA A 25 -29.34 6.54 21.13
C ALA A 25 -28.68 5.20 20.80
N ARG A 26 -27.68 5.21 19.91
CA ARG A 26 -26.92 4.01 19.53
C ARG A 26 -26.04 3.51 20.67
N ARG A 27 -25.37 4.41 21.41
CA ARG A 27 -24.48 4.08 22.53
C ARG A 27 -25.25 3.59 23.76
N LEU A 28 -26.46 4.10 24.00
CA LEU A 28 -27.31 3.71 25.13
C LEU A 28 -28.25 2.52 24.82
N ARG A 29 -28.12 1.88 23.64
CA ARG A 29 -29.04 0.83 23.19
C ARG A 29 -29.07 -0.38 24.13
N ASP A 30 -27.88 -0.76 24.61
CA ASP A 30 -27.67 -1.98 25.40
C ASP A 30 -27.69 -1.69 26.91
N MET A 31 -28.07 -0.48 27.32
CA MET A 31 -28.16 -0.08 28.71
C MET A 31 -29.54 -0.34 29.30
N GLU A 32 -29.57 -0.69 30.59
CA GLU A 32 -30.80 -0.80 31.35
C GLU A 32 -31.52 0.54 31.47
N LEU A 33 -32.84 0.50 31.32
CA LEU A 33 -33.69 1.69 31.47
C LEU A 33 -33.95 1.95 32.95
N ALA A 34 -33.75 3.20 33.36
CA ALA A 34 -34.08 3.67 34.71
C ALA A 34 -35.60 3.91 34.88
N GLY A 35 -36.32 4.05 33.77
CA GLY A 35 -37.77 4.23 33.75
C GLY A 35 -38.32 4.65 32.38
N GLY A 36 -39.63 4.86 32.32
CA GLY A 36 -40.37 5.32 31.15
C GLY A 36 -41.28 4.26 30.50
N ASN A 37 -42.05 4.67 29.49
CA ASN A 37 -43.10 3.84 28.86
C ASN A 37 -42.58 2.93 27.73
N GLY A 38 -41.29 2.57 27.74
CA GLY A 38 -40.65 1.65 26.80
C GLY A 38 -40.48 2.19 25.37
N GLU A 39 -41.59 2.53 24.71
CA GLU A 39 -41.65 2.96 23.30
C GLU A 39 -41.46 4.47 23.12
N ASN A 40 -42.16 5.29 23.92
CA ASN A 40 -42.21 6.75 23.71
C ASN A 40 -41.26 7.57 24.60
N LEU A 41 -40.87 7.02 25.75
CA LEU A 41 -39.97 7.70 26.69
C LEU A 41 -39.02 6.69 27.32
N LYS A 42 -37.74 6.84 27.01
CA LYS A 42 -36.64 6.06 27.60
C LYS A 42 -35.85 6.96 28.53
N LEU A 43 -35.81 6.62 29.81
CA LEU A 43 -35.06 7.33 30.83
C LEU A 43 -33.85 6.50 31.24
N TYR A 44 -32.70 7.17 31.35
CA TYR A 44 -31.44 6.59 31.76
C TYR A 44 -30.92 7.34 32.99
N GLU A 45 -30.25 6.63 33.89
CA GLU A 45 -29.51 7.29 34.97
C GLU A 45 -28.31 8.04 34.37
N LEU A 46 -28.16 9.31 34.73
CA LEU A 46 -27.17 10.21 34.15
C LEU A 46 -25.74 9.70 34.30
N GLY A 47 -25.37 9.19 35.48
CA GLY A 47 -24.03 8.69 35.76
C GLY A 47 -23.61 7.53 34.84
N PRO A 48 -24.35 6.41 34.85
CA PRO A 48 -24.12 5.29 33.93
C PRO A 48 -24.18 5.72 32.46
N ALA A 49 -25.13 6.57 32.08
CA ALA A 49 -25.27 7.02 30.69
C ALA A 49 -24.05 7.83 30.21
N LEU A 50 -23.52 8.72 31.07
CA LEU A 50 -22.28 9.44 30.80
C LEU A 50 -21.10 8.48 30.70
N GLN A 51 -21.00 7.49 31.59
CA GLN A 51 -19.93 6.50 31.55
C GLN A 51 -19.97 5.66 30.26
N ALA A 52 -21.14 5.28 29.77
CA ALA A 52 -21.30 4.55 28.51
C ALA A 52 -20.97 5.42 27.28
N LEU A 53 -21.23 6.73 27.34
CA LEU A 53 -20.83 7.67 26.28
C LEU A 53 -19.32 7.92 26.26
N LEU A 54 -18.68 7.99 27.44
CA LEU A 54 -17.25 8.22 27.57
C LEU A 54 -16.42 6.95 27.35
N THR A 55 -17.00 5.77 27.54
CA THR A 55 -16.33 4.51 27.20
C THR A 55 -16.19 4.41 25.68
N PRO A 56 -14.96 4.33 25.13
CA PRO A 56 -14.76 4.12 23.71
C PRO A 56 -15.41 2.81 23.30
N SER A 57 -16.29 2.84 22.29
CA SER A 57 -16.94 1.61 21.84
C SER A 57 -15.92 0.74 21.12
N MET A 58 -15.91 -0.57 21.37
CA MET A 58 -14.99 -1.53 20.70
C MET A 58 -15.10 -1.53 19.16
N LYS A 59 -16.17 -0.93 18.60
CA LYS A 59 -16.32 -0.65 17.15
C LYS A 59 -15.44 0.50 16.65
N GLU A 60 -14.71 1.15 17.54
CA GLU A 60 -13.76 2.23 17.30
C GLU A 60 -12.33 1.70 17.37
N ASN A 61 -12.14 0.39 17.17
CA ASN A 61 -10.83 -0.25 17.10
C ASN A 61 -10.25 -0.21 15.68
N GLY A 62 -10.23 0.93 15.00
CA GLY A 62 -9.58 1.07 13.68
C GLY A 62 -10.10 0.13 12.56
N GLU A 63 -11.11 -0.68 12.83
CA GLU A 63 -11.71 -1.61 11.88
C GLU A 63 -12.68 -0.82 10.99
N MET A 64 -12.18 -0.42 9.82
CA MET A 64 -13.01 0.14 8.77
C MET A 64 -14.20 -0.79 8.47
N SER A 65 -15.39 -0.21 8.27
CA SER A 65 -16.54 -0.99 7.80
C SER A 65 -16.19 -1.65 6.44
N PRO A 66 -16.85 -2.76 6.04
CA PRO A 66 -16.59 -3.36 4.73
C PRO A 66 -16.71 -2.36 3.56
N GLN A 67 -17.59 -1.37 3.69
CA GLN A 67 -17.76 -0.31 2.71
C GLN A 67 -16.59 0.68 2.72
N ASP A 68 -16.12 1.09 3.90
CA ASP A 68 -14.97 1.99 4.03
C ASP A 68 -13.67 1.31 3.58
N ARG A 69 -13.50 0.01 3.88
CA ARG A 69 -12.38 -0.79 3.35
C ARG A 69 -12.37 -0.80 1.83
N LYS A 70 -13.53 -1.07 1.21
CA LYS A 70 -13.66 -1.07 -0.24
C LYS A 70 -13.31 0.29 -0.83
N ALA A 71 -13.81 1.37 -0.25
CA ALA A 71 -13.50 2.73 -0.68
C ALA A 71 -12.01 3.06 -0.54
N TRP A 72 -11.38 2.62 0.55
CA TRP A 72 -9.94 2.77 0.77
C TRP A 72 -9.11 2.02 -0.27
N TYR A 73 -9.36 0.72 -0.48
CA TYR A 73 -8.66 -0.07 -1.50
C TYR A 73 -8.91 0.46 -2.91
N GLN A 74 -10.10 0.99 -3.19
CA GLN A 74 -10.40 1.63 -4.46
C GLN A 74 -9.53 2.89 -4.66
N SER A 75 -9.48 3.77 -3.65
CA SER A 75 -8.65 4.97 -3.68
C SER A 75 -7.16 4.62 -3.84
N GLU A 76 -6.69 3.58 -3.15
CA GLU A 76 -5.28 3.15 -3.23
C GLU A 76 -4.93 2.59 -4.61
N ASN A 77 -5.83 1.81 -5.21
CA ASN A 77 -5.65 1.34 -6.58
C ASN A 77 -5.71 2.49 -7.60
N GLU A 78 -6.56 3.48 -7.39
CA GLU A 78 -6.62 4.68 -8.25
C GLU A 78 -5.35 5.50 -8.13
N ARG A 79 -4.77 5.63 -6.92
CA ARG A 79 -3.45 6.23 -6.70
C ARG A 79 -2.36 5.49 -7.48
N LEU A 80 -2.26 4.17 -7.34
CA LEU A 80 -1.25 3.37 -8.07
C LEU A 80 -1.42 3.47 -9.59
N LYS A 81 -2.67 3.50 -10.09
CA LYS A 81 -2.94 3.70 -11.53
C LYS A 81 -2.53 5.09 -11.99
N PHE A 82 -2.77 6.12 -11.18
CA PHE A 82 -2.33 7.47 -11.47
C PHE A 82 -0.80 7.55 -11.51
N GLU A 83 -0.11 6.98 -10.52
CA GLU A 83 1.36 6.93 -10.45
C GLU A 83 1.97 6.16 -11.62
N ALA A 84 1.33 5.07 -12.05
CA ALA A 84 1.74 4.35 -13.25
C ALA A 84 1.54 5.20 -14.52
N ALA A 85 0.42 5.91 -14.63
CA ALA A 85 0.13 6.78 -15.77
C ALA A 85 1.04 8.02 -15.82
N SER A 86 1.44 8.57 -14.68
CA SER A 86 2.40 9.67 -14.56
C SER A 86 3.85 9.23 -14.76
N ARG A 87 4.10 7.90 -14.88
CA ARG A 87 5.43 7.27 -14.92
C ARG A 87 6.26 7.45 -13.66
N GLU A 88 5.63 7.75 -12.53
CA GLU A 88 6.28 7.68 -11.22
C GLU A 88 6.48 6.23 -10.77
N LEU A 89 5.59 5.33 -11.18
CA LEU A 89 5.70 3.88 -10.99
C LEU A 89 5.87 3.17 -12.34
N ILE A 90 6.97 2.45 -12.52
CA ILE A 90 7.24 1.70 -13.75
C ILE A 90 7.12 0.20 -13.47
N PRO A 91 6.31 -0.55 -14.25
CA PRO A 91 6.24 -2.00 -14.13
C PRO A 91 7.61 -2.66 -14.35
N VAL A 92 7.92 -3.68 -13.56
CA VAL A 92 9.21 -4.39 -13.63
C VAL A 92 9.45 -4.98 -15.03
N GLU A 93 8.40 -5.47 -15.70
CA GLU A 93 8.50 -6.02 -17.06
C GLU A 93 8.92 -4.98 -18.10
N GLU A 94 8.49 -3.73 -17.93
CA GLU A 94 8.86 -2.62 -18.81
C GLU A 94 10.34 -2.27 -18.61
N VAL A 95 10.77 -2.13 -17.36
CA VAL A 95 12.18 -1.92 -17.03
C VAL A 95 13.04 -3.06 -17.60
N ALA A 96 12.68 -4.32 -17.36
CA ALA A 96 13.44 -5.46 -17.85
C ALA A 96 13.58 -5.46 -19.38
N ARG A 97 12.50 -5.10 -20.09
CA ARG A 97 12.49 -5.01 -21.56
C ARG A 97 13.38 -3.90 -22.10
N GLU A 98 13.33 -2.72 -21.49
CA GLU A 98 14.17 -1.58 -21.91
C GLU A 98 15.65 -1.86 -21.64
N TYR A 99 15.97 -2.42 -20.48
CA TYR A 99 17.35 -2.82 -20.16
C TYR A 99 17.85 -3.94 -21.08
N ALA A 100 17.01 -4.92 -21.42
CA ALA A 100 17.37 -5.96 -22.40
C ALA A 100 17.62 -5.36 -23.79
N SER A 101 16.80 -4.38 -24.20
CA SER A 101 16.96 -3.69 -25.48
C SER A 101 18.26 -2.89 -25.53
N LEU A 102 18.58 -2.16 -24.45
CA LEU A 102 19.85 -1.45 -24.29
C LEU A 102 21.05 -2.40 -24.33
N ALA A 103 21.01 -3.48 -23.55
CA ALA A 103 22.08 -4.48 -23.50
C ALA A 103 22.31 -5.09 -24.89
N LYS A 104 21.24 -5.45 -25.60
CA LYS A 104 21.32 -5.98 -26.97
C LYS A 104 21.98 -4.99 -27.93
N ALA A 105 21.60 -3.71 -27.87
CA ALA A 105 22.17 -2.68 -28.74
C ALA A 105 23.68 -2.52 -28.50
N VAL A 106 24.12 -2.53 -27.25
CA VAL A 106 25.55 -2.45 -26.89
C VAL A 106 26.30 -3.70 -27.34
N VAL A 107 25.80 -4.89 -27.04
CA VAL A 107 26.45 -6.17 -27.41
C VAL A 107 26.58 -6.26 -28.93
N MET A 108 25.55 -5.92 -29.70
CA MET A 108 25.61 -5.96 -31.16
C MET A 108 26.77 -5.13 -31.73
N VAL A 109 27.05 -3.95 -31.17
CA VAL A 109 28.19 -3.14 -31.60
C VAL A 109 29.51 -3.81 -31.24
N LEU A 110 29.63 -4.35 -30.02
CA LEU A 110 30.83 -5.06 -29.57
C LEU A 110 31.13 -6.27 -30.46
N GLU A 111 30.13 -7.08 -30.81
CA GLU A 111 30.30 -8.26 -31.68
C GLU A 111 30.81 -7.89 -33.08
N THR A 112 30.43 -6.71 -33.60
CA THR A 112 30.89 -6.24 -34.92
C THR A 112 32.25 -5.54 -34.89
N LEU A 113 32.78 -5.23 -33.70
CA LEU A 113 34.02 -4.47 -33.56
C LEU A 113 35.25 -5.22 -34.09
N PRO A 114 35.42 -6.54 -33.87
CA PRO A 114 36.51 -7.32 -34.47
C PRO A 114 36.51 -7.21 -36.01
N ASP A 115 35.35 -7.35 -36.64
CA ASP A 115 35.20 -7.24 -38.10
C ASP A 115 35.58 -5.84 -38.61
N ILE A 116 35.16 -4.79 -37.90
CA ILE A 116 35.51 -3.39 -38.23
C ILE A 116 37.03 -3.20 -38.13
N LEU A 117 37.65 -3.71 -37.07
CA LEU A 117 39.09 -3.57 -36.86
C LEU A 117 39.91 -4.40 -37.86
N GLU A 118 39.43 -5.57 -38.27
CA GLU A 118 40.05 -6.37 -39.33
C GLU A 118 39.97 -5.62 -40.67
N ARG A 119 38.78 -5.14 -41.04
CA ARG A 119 38.53 -4.51 -42.35
C ARG A 119 39.12 -3.10 -42.46
N ASP A 120 38.89 -2.25 -41.48
CA ASP A 120 39.17 -0.81 -41.58
C ASP A 120 40.54 -0.44 -40.98
N CYS A 121 41.08 -1.25 -40.05
CA CYS A 121 42.38 -1.03 -39.45
C CYS A 121 43.45 -2.04 -39.88
N ALA A 122 43.10 -3.02 -40.72
CA ALA A 122 43.99 -4.08 -41.20
C ALA A 122 44.76 -4.77 -40.06
N LEU A 123 44.10 -4.97 -38.91
CA LEU A 123 44.73 -5.65 -37.78
C LEU A 123 45.12 -7.08 -38.16
N PRO A 124 46.27 -7.58 -37.67
CA PRO A 124 46.64 -8.97 -37.90
C PRO A 124 45.64 -9.91 -37.20
N PRO A 125 45.39 -11.11 -37.75
CA PRO A 125 44.39 -12.05 -37.21
C PRO A 125 44.56 -12.34 -35.71
N LYS A 126 45.81 -12.40 -35.23
CA LYS A 126 46.12 -12.61 -33.82
C LYS A 126 45.61 -11.47 -32.90
N ALA A 127 45.65 -10.23 -33.38
CA ALA A 127 45.15 -9.09 -32.63
C ALA A 127 43.61 -9.04 -32.64
N VAL A 128 42.98 -9.37 -33.76
CA VAL A 128 41.52 -9.48 -33.88
C VAL A 128 40.98 -10.56 -32.94
N GLN A 129 41.62 -11.75 -32.91
CA GLN A 129 41.26 -12.83 -31.98
C GLN A 129 41.33 -12.38 -30.52
N LEU A 130 42.39 -11.66 -30.12
CA LEU A 130 42.52 -11.14 -28.76
C LEU A 130 41.37 -10.20 -28.38
N VAL A 131 40.94 -9.35 -29.32
CA VAL A 131 39.81 -8.43 -29.11
C VAL A 131 38.51 -9.22 -28.94
N GLN A 132 38.29 -10.22 -29.80
CA GLN A 132 37.12 -11.10 -29.72
C GLN A 132 37.07 -11.85 -28.38
N ASP A 133 38.18 -12.46 -27.96
CA ASP A 133 38.27 -13.15 -26.66
C ASP A 133 37.93 -12.21 -25.50
N LYS A 134 38.38 -10.95 -25.55
CA LYS A 134 38.09 -9.95 -24.51
C LYS A 134 36.63 -9.50 -24.49
N ILE A 135 35.98 -9.43 -25.65
CA ILE A 135 34.54 -9.14 -25.76
C ILE A 135 33.72 -10.31 -25.21
N ASP A 136 34.10 -11.55 -25.54
CA ASP A 136 33.46 -12.75 -25.02
C ASP A 136 33.60 -12.84 -23.48
N ASP A 137 34.81 -12.61 -22.94
CA ASP A 137 35.06 -12.54 -21.50
C ASP A 137 34.14 -11.51 -20.80
N LEU A 138 33.99 -10.32 -21.39
CA LEU A 138 33.12 -9.25 -20.88
C LEU A 138 31.66 -9.68 -20.88
N ARG A 139 31.19 -10.30 -21.97
CA ARG A 139 29.82 -10.80 -22.10
C ARG A 139 29.51 -11.84 -21.02
N ASP A 140 30.44 -12.76 -20.78
CA ASP A 140 30.31 -13.79 -19.75
C ASP A 140 30.34 -13.20 -18.33
N GLU A 141 31.17 -12.20 -18.07
CA GLU A 141 31.18 -11.48 -16.80
C GLU A 141 29.86 -10.75 -16.53
N MET A 142 29.31 -10.08 -17.55
CA MET A 142 28.00 -9.42 -17.47
C MET A 142 26.89 -10.43 -17.15
N ALA A 143 26.87 -11.57 -17.85
CA ALA A 143 25.89 -12.63 -17.61
C ALA A 143 25.97 -13.18 -16.17
N ARG A 144 27.20 -13.45 -15.68
CA ARG A 144 27.42 -13.89 -14.29
C ARG A 144 26.93 -12.88 -13.26
N LYS A 145 27.21 -11.58 -13.47
CA LYS A 145 26.77 -10.51 -12.55
C LYS A 145 25.26 -10.36 -12.51
N ILE A 146 24.58 -10.51 -13.65
CA ILE A 146 23.11 -10.45 -13.72
C ILE A 146 22.51 -11.64 -12.95
N GLN A 147 22.98 -12.85 -13.23
CA GLN A 147 22.51 -14.07 -12.53
C GLN A 147 22.81 -14.03 -11.02
N GLY A 148 23.96 -13.48 -10.62
CA GLY A 148 24.34 -13.30 -9.21
C GLY A 148 23.60 -12.18 -8.47
N ASN A 149 22.90 -11.29 -9.18
CA ASN A 149 22.01 -10.30 -8.56
C ASN A 149 20.57 -10.83 -8.42
N ASP A 150 20.14 -11.72 -9.32
CA ASP A 150 18.80 -12.32 -9.27
C ASP A 150 18.58 -13.23 -8.04
N CYS A 151 19.64 -13.71 -7.38
CA CYS A 151 19.50 -14.50 -6.15
C CYS A 151 19.01 -13.70 -4.93
N TRP A 152 19.02 -12.36 -4.91
CA TRP A 152 18.43 -11.58 -3.81
C TRP A 152 16.90 -11.45 -3.89
N ARG A 153 16.27 -11.90 -5.00
CA ARG A 153 14.82 -11.80 -5.20
C ARG A 153 14.01 -13.00 -4.67
N ASN A 154 14.65 -14.15 -4.42
CA ASN A 154 13.94 -15.36 -3.99
C ASN A 154 13.70 -15.46 -2.47
N ASP A 155 14.29 -14.59 -1.64
CA ASP A 155 14.16 -14.66 -0.18
C ASP A 155 13.02 -13.81 0.42
N ASN A 156 12.30 -13.03 -0.39
CA ASN A 156 11.21 -12.15 0.08
C ASN A 156 9.79 -12.65 -0.29
N SER A 157 9.63 -13.92 -0.66
CA SER A 157 8.33 -14.58 -0.76
C SER A 157 8.07 -15.45 0.48
N VAL A 158 7.66 -14.80 1.58
CA VAL A 158 6.93 -15.40 2.70
C VAL A 158 5.72 -14.53 3.01
#